data_AF-B3S6X9-F1
#
_entry.id   AF-B3S6X9-F1
#
_cell.length_a   1.000
_cell.length_b   1.000
_cell.length_c   1.000
_cell.angle_alpha   90.00
_cell.angle_beta   90.00
_cell.angle_gamma   90.00
#
_symmetry.space_group_name_H-M   'P 1'
#
loop_
_entity.id
_entity.type
_entity.pdbx_description
1 polymer ?
#
loop_
_entity_poly.entity_id
_entity_poly.type
_entity_poly.pdbx_seq_one_letter_code
_entity_poly.pdbx_strand_id
1 'polypeptide(L)' 'MSWRPALSQTVRELRIHLCQKSSSSQGARQFIEKNYVQLKKDNPKLPILIRECSGVEAKMYARF' A
#
# COMPACT_ATOMS: atom_id res chain seq x y z
N MET A 1 -15.80 6.02 -5.35
CA MET A 1 -14.57 6.59 -5.94
C MET A 1 -13.95 5.56 -6.90
N SER A 2 -13.95 5.85 -8.21
CA SER A 2 -13.73 4.88 -9.31
C SER A 2 -12.27 4.64 -9.73
N TRP A 3 -11.28 5.12 -8.97
CA TRP A 3 -9.86 5.05 -9.35
C TRP A 3 -9.20 3.70 -9.02
N ARG A 4 -9.82 2.89 -8.14
CA ARG A 4 -9.28 1.61 -7.66
C ARG A 4 -9.07 0.54 -8.75
N PRO A 5 -10.01 0.31 -9.69
CA PRO A 5 -9.80 -0.68 -10.77
C PRO A 5 -8.85 -0.19 -11.87
N ALA A 6 -8.65 1.12 -12.03
CA ALA A 6 -7.71 1.66 -13.02
C ALA A 6 -6.25 1.41 -12.64
N LEU A 7 -5.94 1.25 -11.34
CA LEU A 7 -4.59 0.98 -10.85
C LEU A 7 -3.99 -0.31 -11.42
N SER A 8 -4.80 -1.37 -11.60
CA SER A 8 -4.32 -2.65 -12.16
C SER A 8 -3.89 -2.57 -13.63
N GLN A 9 -4.31 -1.55 -14.38
CA GLN A 9 -3.95 -1.43 -15.80
C GLN A 9 -2.60 -0.76 -16.01
N THR A 10 -2.20 0.12 -15.09
CA THR A 10 -0.97 0.90 -15.20
C THR A 10 0.11 0.47 -14.23
N VAL A 11 -0.25 -0.11 -13.08
CA VAL A 11 0.71 -0.48 -12.03
C VAL A 11 0.88 -2.00 -12.01
N ARG A 12 2.11 -2.46 -12.15
CA ARG A 12 2.51 -3.87 -12.02
C ARG A 12 2.80 -4.29 -10.60
N GLU A 13 3.25 -3.37 -9.74
CA GLU A 13 3.62 -3.68 -8.36
C GLU A 13 3.47 -2.46 -7.45
N LEU A 14 2.91 -2.67 -6.25
CA LEU A 14 2.80 -1.63 -5.23
C LEU A 14 3.54 -2.07 -3.98
N ARG A 15 4.55 -1.31 -3.56
CA ARG A 15 5.38 -1.56 -2.39
C ARG A 15 5.14 -0.48 -1.36
N ILE A 16 4.71 -0.85 -0.15
CA ILE A 16 4.50 0.08 0.96
C ILE A 16 5.52 -0.25 2.05
N HIS A 17 6.40 0.71 2.34
CA HIS A 17 7.34 0.63 3.46
C HIS A 17 6.77 1.41 4.63
N LEU A 18 6.69 0.77 5.79
CA LEU A 18 6.16 1.41 7.00
C LEU A 18 6.90 0.96 8.26
N CYS A 19 6.88 1.80 9.27
CA CYS A 19 7.33 1.46 10.61
C CYS A 19 6.15 1.08 11.52
N GLN A 20 6.29 -0.05 12.21
CA GLN A 20 5.26 -0.56 13.13
C GLN A 20 5.12 0.29 14.40
N LYS A 21 6.19 0.98 14.82
CA LYS A 21 6.26 1.63 16.14
C LYS A 21 6.34 3.16 16.09
N SER A 22 6.88 3.77 15.03
CA SER A 22 7.03 5.23 14.99
C SER A 22 5.72 5.96 14.72
N SER A 23 5.49 7.08 15.42
CA SER A 23 4.34 7.97 15.22
C SER A 23 4.25 8.48 13.77
N SER A 24 5.39 8.72 13.13
CA SER A 24 5.47 9.17 11.73
C SER A 24 4.82 8.21 10.73
N SER A 25 4.70 6.91 11.04
CA SER A 25 4.08 5.91 10.17
C SER A 25 2.64 5.56 10.54
N GLN A 26 2.02 6.26 11.50
CA GLN A 26 0.65 5.97 11.96
C GLN A 26 -0.39 6.09 10.84
N GLY A 27 -0.27 7.11 9.97
CA GLY A 27 -1.18 7.30 8.84
C GLY A 27 -1.11 6.16 7.81
N ALA A 28 0.10 5.64 7.54
CA ALA A 28 0.27 4.50 6.63
C ALA A 28 -0.36 3.22 7.19
N ARG A 29 -0.26 3.00 8.51
CA ARG A 29 -0.92 1.86 9.19
C ARG A 29 -2.44 1.92 9.06
N GLN A 30 -3.04 3.07 9.37
CA GLN A 30 -4.48 3.28 9.22
C GLN A 30 -4.96 3.15 7.76
N PHE A 31 -4.15 3.59 6.80
CA PHE A 31 -4.46 3.44 5.39
C PHE A 31 -4.53 1.97 4.98
N ILE A 32 -3.58 1.15 5.43
CA ILE A 32 -3.55 -0.29 5.14
C ILE A 32 -4.75 -0.98 5.78
N GLU A 33 -5.03 -0.74 7.06
CA GLU A 33 -6.17 -1.36 7.76
C GLU A 33 -7.50 -1.11 7.03
N LYS A 34 -7.73 0.12 6.57
CA LYS A 34 -9.00 0.50 5.93
C LYS A 34 -9.08 0.14 4.45
N ASN A 35 -7.99 0.27 3.69
CA ASN A 35 -8.02 0.20 2.23
C ASN A 35 -7.44 -1.09 1.64
N TYR A 36 -6.58 -1.82 2.36
CA TYR A 36 -5.87 -2.98 1.80
C TYR A 36 -6.82 -4.08 1.31
N VAL A 37 -7.84 -4.41 2.11
CA VAL A 37 -8.81 -5.47 1.77
C VAL A 37 -9.59 -5.10 0.50
N GLN A 38 -10.04 -3.84 0.41
CA GLN A 38 -10.79 -3.35 -0.75
C GLN A 38 -9.91 -3.29 -2.00
N LEU A 39 -8.67 -2.78 -1.88
CA LEU A 39 -7.72 -2.71 -2.98
C LEU A 39 -7.35 -4.08 -3.55
N LYS A 40 -7.16 -5.08 -2.67
CA LYS A 40 -6.85 -6.46 -3.08
C LYS A 40 -8.05 -7.16 -3.71
N LYS A 41 -9.26 -6.88 -3.22
CA LYS A 41 -10.51 -7.42 -3.79
C LYS A 41 -10.77 -6.85 -5.19
N ASP A 42 -10.53 -5.56 -5.38
CA ASP A 42 -10.71 -4.88 -6.67
C ASP A 42 -9.60 -5.24 -7.68
N ASN A 43 -8.39 -5.60 -7.21
CA ASN A 43 -7.23 -5.88 -8.04
C ASN A 43 -6.52 -7.20 -7.63
N PRO A 44 -7.10 -8.38 -7.93
CA PRO A 44 -6.53 -9.66 -7.49
C PRO A 44 -5.18 -10.02 -8.15
N LYS A 45 -4.87 -9.42 -9.32
CA LYS A 45 -3.62 -9.63 -10.06
C LYS A 45 -2.50 -8.67 -9.68
N LEU A 46 -2.79 -7.63 -8.87
CA LEU A 46 -1.82 -6.63 -8.46
C LEU A 46 -1.07 -7.12 -7.20
N PRO A 47 0.24 -7.39 -7.27
CA PRO A 47 1.04 -7.66 -6.09
C PRO A 47 1.21 -6.38 -5.25
N ILE A 48 0.53 -6.35 -4.09
CA ILE A 48 0.71 -5.33 -3.05
C ILE A 48 1.63 -5.92 -1.97
N LEU A 49 2.84 -5.39 -1.89
CA LEU A 49 3.86 -5.82 -0.92
C LEU A 49 3.95 -4.81 0.23
N ILE A 50 3.73 -5.29 1.45
CA ILE A 50 3.90 -4.50 2.67
C ILE A 50 5.23 -4.91 3.29
N ARG A 51 6.14 -3.95 3.44
CA ARG A 51 7.45 -4.13 4.09
C ARG A 51 7.48 -3.34 5.38
N GLU A 52 7.44 -4.06 6.48
CA GLU A 52 7.51 -3.48 7.81
C GLU A 52 8.98 -3.41 8.24
N CYS A 53 9.47 -2.21 8.54
CA CYS A 53 10.86 -1.96 8.95
C CYS A 53 10.90 -0.94 10.08
N SER A 54 11.73 -1.18 11.09
CA SER A 54 11.85 -0.26 12.24
C SER A 54 12.72 0.95 11.89
N GLY A 55 12.26 2.15 12.24
CA GLY A 55 13.01 3.40 12.04
C GLY A 55 12.98 3.95 10.61
N VAL A 56 12.14 3.39 9.72
CA VAL A 56 12.01 3.84 8.33
C VAL A 56 10.81 4.76 8.19
N GLU A 57 10.97 5.83 7.40
CA GLU A 57 9.87 6.71 7.02
C GLU A 57 8.84 5.97 6.15
N ALA A 58 7.57 6.36 6.26
CA ALA A 58 6.53 5.79 5.42
C ALA A 58 6.77 6.17 3.95
N LYS A 59 7.03 5.17 3.10
CA LYS A 59 7.29 5.37 1.66
C LYS A 59 6.47 4.40 0.83
N MET A 60 5.98 4.86 -0.32
CA MET A 60 5.26 4.02 -1.28
C MET A 60 5.99 4.03 -2.62
N TYR A 61 6.21 2.85 -3.17
CA TYR A 61 6.77 2.65 -4.51
C TYR A 61 5.72 2.00 -5.39
N ALA A 62 5.59 2.50 -6.61
CA ALA A 62 4.77 1.88 -7.64
C ALA A 62 5.67 1.56 -8.83
N ARG A 63 5.55 0.35 -9.36
CA ARG A 63 6.17 -0.05 -10.62
C ARG A 63 5.09 -0.10 -11.68
N PHE A 64 5.30 0.56 -12.82
CA PHE A 64 4.41 0.55 -13.97
C PHE A 64 4.77 -0.57 -14.97
#